data_AF-A0A7S4KGY4-F1
#
_entry.id   AF-A0A7S4KGY4-F1
#
_cell.length_a   1.000
_cell.length_b   1.000
_cell.length_c   1.000
_cell.angle_alpha   90.00
_cell.angle_beta   90.00
_cell.angle_gamma   90.00
#
_symmetry.space_group_name_H-M   'P 1'
#
loop_
_entity.id
_entity.type
_entity.pdbx_description
1 polymer ?
#
loop_
_entity_poly.entity_id
_entity_poly.type
_entity_poly.pdbx_seq_one_letter_code
_entity_poly.pdbx_strand_id
1 'polypeptide(L)'
;AVALSQGLATLLAPLHAAPLAPPLSKLGLGLNSGKQLHLVVLHMLPQDQSRCHQCAIVCDHDEHAVALSLYAHRGGLQVGDTIELLEPTLLRVEVDHPEPSQAGVRAGFHLLRVEAPSTQIKLHPAKE
;
A
#
# COMPACT_ATOMS: atom_id res chain seq x y z
N ALA A 1 15.11 2.51 18.74
CA ALA A 1 15.20 3.17 17.43
C ALA A 1 15.99 2.35 16.40
N VAL A 2 17.20 1.85 16.74
CA VAL A 2 18.10 1.14 15.77
C VAL A 2 17.53 -0.18 15.19
N ALA A 3 16.69 -0.90 15.93
CA ALA A 3 16.11 -2.17 15.46
C ALA A 3 14.99 -2.00 14.40
N LEU A 4 14.27 -0.87 14.42
CA LEU A 4 13.19 -0.60 13.46
C LEU A 4 13.75 -0.17 12.10
N SER A 5 14.83 0.62 12.11
CA SER A 5 15.48 1.08 10.87
C SER A 5 16.20 -0.05 10.12
N GLN A 6 16.83 -1.00 10.83
CA GLN A 6 17.41 -2.19 10.18
C GLN A 6 16.36 -3.12 9.58
N GLY A 7 15.20 -3.29 10.24
CA GLY A 7 14.10 -4.09 9.72
C GLY A 7 13.52 -3.51 8.42
N LEU A 8 13.25 -2.20 8.40
CA LEU A 8 12.77 -1.49 7.20
C LEU A 8 13.78 -1.54 6.04
N ALA A 9 15.07 -1.28 6.31
CA ALA A 9 16.10 -1.34 5.28
C ALA A 9 16.19 -2.74 4.64
N THR A 10 16.00 -3.80 5.44
CA THR A 10 15.98 -5.19 4.93
C THR A 10 14.77 -5.44 4.04
N LEU A 11 13.59 -4.96 4.44
CA LEU A 11 12.36 -5.09 3.64
C LEU A 11 12.42 -4.28 2.34
N LEU A 12 13.08 -3.13 2.33
CA LEU A 12 13.19 -2.24 1.18
C LEU A 12 14.32 -2.62 0.21
N ALA A 13 15.26 -3.47 0.62
CA ALA A 13 16.40 -3.90 -0.20
C ALA A 13 16.01 -4.38 -1.62
N PRO A 14 14.91 -5.13 -1.83
CA PRO A 14 14.50 -5.56 -3.17
C PRO A 14 14.05 -4.42 -4.09
N LEU A 15 13.48 -3.33 -3.54
CA LEU A 15 13.00 -2.19 -4.34
C LEU A 15 14.15 -1.36 -4.90
N HIS A 16 15.26 -1.25 -4.16
CA HIS A 16 16.44 -0.51 -4.59
C HIS A 16 17.17 -1.13 -5.78
N ALA A 17 16.89 -2.39 -6.11
CA ALA A 17 17.47 -3.11 -7.24
C ALA A 17 16.60 -3.03 -8.52
N ALA A 18 15.39 -2.49 -8.44
CA ALA A 18 14.42 -2.45 -9.54
C ALA A 18 14.53 -1.14 -10.36
N PRO A 19 14.01 -1.10 -11.62
CA PRO A 19 13.95 0.13 -12.41
C PRO A 19 13.21 1.23 -11.64
N LEU A 20 13.64 2.50 -11.78
CA LEU A 20 13.04 3.67 -11.13
C LEU A 20 11.56 3.84 -11.54
N ALA A 21 10.67 3.18 -10.83
CA ALA A 21 9.25 3.52 -10.78
C ALA A 21 9.09 4.90 -10.11
N PRO A 22 8.13 5.74 -10.52
CA PRO A 22 7.85 6.97 -9.80
C PRO A 22 7.50 6.69 -8.33
N PRO A 23 7.95 7.53 -7.39
CA PRO A 23 7.57 7.37 -5.99
C PRO A 23 6.10 7.74 -5.78
N LEU A 24 5.53 7.28 -4.66
CA LEU A 24 4.15 7.53 -4.24
C LEU A 24 3.83 9.02 -4.17
N SER A 25 4.81 9.85 -3.79
CA SER A 25 4.70 11.31 -3.71
C SER A 25 4.39 11.97 -5.06
N LYS A 26 4.54 11.27 -6.18
CA LYS A 26 4.24 11.75 -7.55
C LYS A 26 2.90 11.27 -8.10
N LEU A 27 2.10 10.57 -7.30
CA LEU A 27 0.75 10.21 -7.68
C LEU A 27 -0.22 11.39 -7.47
N GLY A 28 -1.15 11.54 -8.41
CA GLY A 28 -2.33 12.38 -8.22
C GLY A 28 -3.47 11.57 -7.59
N LEU A 29 -4.45 12.26 -7.00
CA LEU A 29 -5.71 11.62 -6.59
C LEU A 29 -6.47 11.12 -7.83
N GLY A 30 -7.11 9.96 -7.70
CA GLY A 30 -7.79 9.25 -8.77
C GLY A 30 -6.88 8.24 -9.49
N LEU A 31 -7.27 7.89 -10.72
CA LEU A 31 -6.55 6.94 -11.57
C LEU A 31 -5.29 7.57 -12.15
N ASN A 32 -4.15 6.89 -12.02
CA ASN A 32 -2.88 7.30 -12.60
C ASN A 32 -2.52 6.40 -13.79
N SER A 33 -3.22 6.57 -14.92
CA SER A 33 -3.01 5.78 -16.14
C SER A 33 -1.57 5.82 -16.65
N GLY A 34 -1.08 4.68 -17.15
CA GLY A 34 0.29 4.53 -17.63
C GLY A 34 1.39 4.66 -16.58
N LYS A 35 1.06 4.85 -15.30
CA LYS A 35 2.03 4.80 -14.20
C LYS A 35 2.12 3.39 -13.63
N GLN A 36 3.31 3.07 -13.12
CA GLN A 36 3.60 1.84 -12.41
C GLN A 36 4.26 2.18 -11.08
N LEU A 37 3.92 1.46 -10.02
CA LEU A 37 4.57 1.56 -8.72
C LEU A 37 5.23 0.23 -8.36
N HIS A 38 6.36 0.31 -7.67
CA HIS A 38 7.02 -0.83 -7.05
C HIS A 38 6.97 -0.62 -5.54
N LEU A 39 6.35 -1.55 -4.83
CA LEU A 39 6.02 -1.42 -3.42
C LEU A 39 6.43 -2.68 -2.66
N VAL A 40 6.77 -2.54 -1.38
CA VAL A 40 6.94 -3.66 -0.46
C VAL A 40 5.82 -3.66 0.57
N VAL A 41 5.37 -4.84 0.96
CA VAL A 41 4.40 -5.03 2.04
C VAL A 41 5.09 -4.93 3.39
N LEU A 42 4.73 -3.92 4.17
CA LEU A 42 5.27 -3.73 5.53
C LEU A 42 4.41 -4.43 6.58
N HIS A 43 3.09 -4.44 6.39
CA HIS A 43 2.17 -4.96 7.39
C HIS A 43 0.85 -5.40 6.77
N MET A 44 0.27 -6.47 7.32
CA MET A 44 -1.07 -6.94 6.94
C MET A 44 -2.09 -6.43 7.94
N LEU A 45 -3.12 -5.73 7.46
CA LEU A 45 -4.20 -5.25 8.32
C LEU A 45 -5.20 -6.39 8.59
N PRO A 46 -5.85 -6.42 9.77
CA PRO A 46 -6.83 -7.44 10.10
C PRO A 46 -7.91 -7.56 9.03
N GLN A 47 -8.11 -8.77 8.52
CA GLN A 47 -9.14 -9.03 7.52
C GLN A 47 -10.47 -9.32 8.21
N ASP A 48 -11.48 -8.51 7.90
CA ASP A 48 -12.87 -8.84 8.25
C ASP A 48 -13.34 -9.95 7.32
N GLN A 49 -13.66 -11.13 7.87
CA GLN A 49 -14.06 -12.32 7.11
C GLN A 49 -15.34 -12.10 6.29
N SER A 50 -16.12 -11.04 6.57
CA SER A 50 -17.30 -10.66 5.80
C SER A 50 -16.99 -9.94 4.48
N ARG A 51 -15.74 -9.48 4.29
CA ARG A 51 -15.36 -8.63 3.15
C ARG A 51 -14.43 -9.36 2.19
N CYS A 52 -14.80 -9.38 0.91
CA CYS A 52 -13.97 -9.89 -0.18
C CYS A 52 -12.88 -8.87 -0.59
N HIS A 53 -12.15 -8.32 0.38
CA HIS A 53 -10.96 -7.52 0.11
C HIS A 53 -9.87 -7.70 1.19
N GLN A 54 -8.61 -7.59 0.79
CA GLN A 54 -7.44 -7.69 1.66
C GLN A 54 -6.81 -6.31 1.81
N CYS A 55 -6.35 -5.97 3.02
CA CYS A 55 -5.75 -4.67 3.32
C CYS A 55 -4.32 -4.83 3.83
N ALA A 56 -3.43 -3.94 3.41
CA ALA A 56 -2.04 -3.93 3.83
C ALA A 56 -1.49 -2.51 3.93
N ILE A 57 -0.39 -2.33 4.65
CA ILE A 57 0.46 -1.16 4.57
C ILE A 57 1.62 -1.50 3.65
N VAL A 58 1.82 -0.67 2.64
CA VAL A 58 2.87 -0.83 1.65
C VAL A 58 3.76 0.40 1.58
N CYS A 59 4.98 0.23 1.12
CA CYS A 59 5.99 1.28 1.07
C CYS A 59 6.72 1.29 -0.26
N ASP A 60 7.06 2.48 -0.76
CA ASP A 60 7.95 2.63 -1.91
C ASP A 60 9.43 2.73 -1.48
N HIS A 61 10.32 2.94 -2.46
CA HIS A 61 11.76 3.10 -2.23
C HIS A 61 12.13 4.40 -1.51
N ASP A 62 11.26 5.41 -1.50
CA ASP A 62 11.45 6.68 -0.81
C ASP A 62 10.89 6.65 0.63
N GLU A 63 10.63 5.45 1.16
CA GLU A 63 10.10 5.23 2.51
C GLU A 63 8.70 5.82 2.74
N HIS A 64 7.94 6.13 1.69
CA HIS A 64 6.56 6.60 1.82
C HIS A 64 5.63 5.40 2.04
N ALA A 65 4.96 5.37 3.18
CA ALA A 65 3.96 4.35 3.48
C ALA A 65 2.54 4.78 3.10
N VAL A 66 1.76 3.86 2.54
CA VAL A 66 0.35 4.09 2.17
C VAL A 66 -0.47 2.83 2.45
N ALA A 67 -1.76 2.99 2.71
CA ALA A 67 -2.67 1.86 2.78
C ALA A 67 -2.93 1.30 1.38
N LEU A 68 -3.09 -0.02 1.27
CA LEU A 68 -3.47 -0.72 0.05
C LEU A 68 -4.72 -1.56 0.34
N SER A 69 -5.74 -1.47 -0.53
CA SER A 69 -6.91 -2.34 -0.51
C SER A 69 -7.04 -3.09 -1.83
N LEU A 70 -7.03 -4.42 -1.75
CA LEU A 70 -7.17 -5.35 -2.87
C LEU A 70 -8.57 -5.96 -2.86
N TYR A 71 -9.44 -5.53 -3.76
CA TYR A 71 -10.80 -6.06 -3.90
C TYR A 71 -10.81 -7.33 -4.73
N ALA A 72 -11.71 -8.26 -4.41
CA ALA A 72 -11.88 -9.54 -5.09
C ALA A 72 -10.60 -10.42 -5.14
N HIS A 73 -9.62 -10.15 -4.28
CA HIS A 73 -8.40 -10.95 -4.13
C HIS A 73 -8.60 -12.01 -3.05
N ARG A 74 -8.43 -13.29 -3.41
CA ARG A 74 -8.46 -14.40 -2.44
C ARG A 74 -7.04 -14.82 -2.07
N GLY A 75 -6.43 -14.04 -1.19
CA GLY A 75 -5.18 -14.37 -0.50
C GLY A 75 -3.92 -14.39 -1.37
N GLY A 76 -2.77 -14.22 -0.71
CA GLY A 76 -1.45 -14.33 -1.33
C GLY A 76 -0.43 -13.29 -0.85
N LEU A 77 -0.90 -12.17 -0.29
CA LEU A 77 0.00 -11.10 0.15
C LEU A 77 0.57 -11.35 1.56
N GLN A 78 1.89 -11.30 1.69
CA GLN A 78 2.64 -11.44 2.94
C GLN A 78 3.60 -10.26 3.17
N VAL A 79 4.02 -10.07 4.42
CA VAL A 79 5.03 -9.07 4.77
C VAL A 79 6.35 -9.41 4.07
N GLY A 80 6.98 -8.41 3.45
CA GLY A 80 8.19 -8.56 2.66
C GLY A 80 7.96 -8.85 1.18
N ASP A 81 6.74 -9.20 0.78
CA ASP A 81 6.42 -9.33 -0.64
C ASP A 81 6.59 -8.00 -1.35
N THR A 82 7.07 -8.07 -2.59
CA THR A 82 7.10 -6.91 -3.47
C THR A 82 5.98 -6.97 -4.49
N ILE A 83 5.42 -5.81 -4.79
CA ILE A 83 4.25 -5.61 -5.65
C ILE A 83 4.65 -4.65 -6.74
N GLU A 84 4.52 -5.07 -7.99
CA GLU A 84 4.41 -4.14 -9.11
C GLU A 84 2.92 -3.83 -9.33
N LEU A 85 2.52 -2.57 -9.17
CA LEU A 85 1.15 -2.10 -9.34
C LEU A 85 1.03 -1.23 -10.58
N LEU A 86 0.18 -1.63 -11.53
CA LEU A 86 -0.12 -0.93 -12.76
C LEU A 86 -1.35 -0.04 -12.60
N GLU A 87 -1.28 1.17 -13.18
CA GLU A 87 -2.35 2.16 -13.19
C GLU A 87 -2.97 2.39 -11.80
N PRO A 88 -2.16 2.81 -10.81
CA PRO A 88 -2.62 2.90 -9.42
C PRO A 88 -3.74 3.94 -9.28
N THR A 89 -4.76 3.58 -8.52
CA THR A 89 -5.83 4.52 -8.13
C THR A 89 -5.58 4.97 -6.70
N LEU A 90 -5.23 6.25 -6.52
CA LEU A 90 -4.97 6.84 -5.21
C LEU A 90 -6.22 7.59 -4.73
N LEU A 91 -6.71 7.23 -3.55
CA LEU A 91 -7.82 7.91 -2.89
C LEU A 91 -7.33 8.63 -1.65
N ARG A 92 -8.01 9.72 -1.29
CA ARG A 92 -7.91 10.34 0.03
C ARG A 92 -9.17 9.99 0.80
N VAL A 93 -9.01 9.27 1.89
CA VAL A 93 -10.10 8.94 2.81
C VAL A 93 -10.06 9.98 3.92
N GLU A 94 -11.19 10.62 4.16
CA GLU A 94 -11.39 11.52 5.31
C GLU A 94 -12.52 10.96 6.14
N VAL A 95 -12.30 10.85 7.44
CA VAL A 95 -13.30 10.41 8.40
C VAL A 95 -13.51 11.55 9.38
N ASP A 96 -14.74 12.05 9.41
CA ASP A 96 -15.23 12.89 10.49
C ASP A 96 -15.50 11.96 11.68
N HIS A 97 -14.67 12.01 12.72
CA HIS A 97 -14.93 11.27 13.95
C HIS A 97 -15.74 12.15 14.90
N PRO A 98 -17.02 11.86 15.17
CA PRO A 98 -17.78 12.59 16.16
C PRO A 98 -17.35 12.09 17.55
N GLU A 99 -16.24 12.58 18.10
CA GLU A 99 -16.08 12.51 19.55
C GLU A 99 -17.02 13.54 20.21
N PRO A 100 -17.82 13.15 21.21
CA PRO A 100 -18.81 14.04 21.83
C PRO A 100 -18.18 15.21 22.62
N SER A 101 -16.87 15.22 22.84
CA SER A 101 -16.15 16.23 23.65
C SER A 101 -15.24 17.15 22.84
N GLN A 102 -15.01 16.90 21.55
CA GLN A 102 -14.15 17.74 20.72
C GLN A 102 -14.79 17.96 19.34
N ALA A 103 -15.14 19.20 19.05
CA ALA A 103 -15.67 19.57 17.75
C ALA A 103 -14.66 19.21 16.63
N GLY A 104 -15.02 18.21 15.81
CA GLY A 104 -14.55 18.08 14.43
C GLY A 104 -13.09 17.70 14.22
N VAL A 105 -12.59 16.63 14.87
CA VAL A 105 -11.31 16.03 14.47
C VAL A 105 -11.51 15.28 13.16
N ARG A 106 -10.99 15.86 12.07
CA ARG A 106 -10.86 15.21 10.76
C ARG A 106 -9.56 14.43 10.71
N ALA A 107 -9.66 13.11 10.67
CA ALA A 107 -8.53 12.25 10.36
C ALA A 107 -8.63 11.83 8.90
N GLY A 108 -7.50 11.84 8.20
CA GLY A 108 -7.46 11.38 6.82
C GLY A 108 -6.18 10.64 6.49
N PHE A 109 -6.28 9.73 5.53
CA PHE A 109 -5.16 8.96 5.03
C PHE A 109 -5.31 8.69 3.52
N HIS A 110 -4.21 8.37 2.87
CA HIS A 110 -4.21 7.97 1.47
C HIS A 110 -4.35 6.45 1.34
N LEU A 111 -5.09 6.01 0.34
CA LEU A 111 -5.38 4.61 0.05
C LEU A 111 -5.15 4.31 -1.42
N LEU A 112 -4.34 3.30 -1.72
CA LEU A 112 -4.28 2.67 -3.03
C LEU A 112 -5.42 1.66 -3.15
N ARG A 113 -6.30 1.89 -4.12
CA ARG A 113 -7.45 1.02 -4.41
C ARG A 113 -7.15 0.17 -5.65
N VAL A 114 -7.30 -1.14 -5.52
CA VAL A 114 -7.10 -2.11 -6.60
C VAL A 114 -8.38 -2.93 -6.77
N GLU A 115 -9.05 -2.74 -7.90
CA GLU A 115 -10.33 -3.38 -8.23
C GLU A 115 -10.14 -4.69 -9.00
N ALA A 116 -9.10 -4.78 -9.83
CA ALA A 116 -8.78 -5.95 -10.63
C ALA A 116 -7.34 -6.43 -10.34
N PRO A 117 -7.08 -7.04 -9.17
CA PRO A 117 -5.74 -7.47 -8.78
C PRO A 117 -5.05 -8.36 -9.81
N SER A 118 -5.80 -9.24 -10.49
CA SER A 118 -5.25 -10.16 -11.50
C SER A 118 -4.66 -9.48 -12.74
N THR A 119 -5.02 -8.23 -13.02
CA THR A 119 -4.51 -7.46 -14.16
C THR A 119 -3.64 -6.28 -13.72
N GLN A 120 -3.86 -5.76 -12.51
CA GLN A 120 -3.15 -4.60 -12.00
C GLN A 120 -1.91 -4.96 -11.18
N ILE A 121 -1.82 -6.18 -10.64
CA ILE A 121 -0.74 -6.58 -9.74
C ILE A 121 0.07 -7.70 -10.33
N LYS A 122 1.39 -7.54 -10.24
CA LYS A 122 2.35 -8.63 -10.33
C LYS A 122 3.05 -8.77 -8.98
N LEU A 123 2.84 -9.92 -8.35
CA LEU A 123 3.37 -10.24 -7.03
C LEU A 123 4.73 -10.93 -7.16
N HIS A 124 5.66 -10.50 -6.31
CA HIS A 124 7.00 -11.03 -6.20
C HIS A 124 7.23 -11.46 -4.75
N PRO A 125 7.04 -12.75 -4.43
CA PRO A 125 7.13 -13.24 -3.07
C PRO A 125 8.50 -12.97 -2.45
N ALA A 126 8.52 -12.68 -1.15
CA ALA A 126 9.78 -12.66 -0.39
C ALA A 126 10.50 -14.01 -0.56
N LYS A 127 11.80 -13.99 -0.86
CA LYS A 127 12.60 -15.22 -0.91
C LYS A 127 12.81 -15.71 0.53
N GLU A 128 12.41 -16.96 0.80
CA GLU A 128 12.71 -17.68 2.04
C GLU A 128 14.23 -17.85 2.26
#